data_AF-A0AAU9X5J1-F1
#
_entry.id   AF-A0AAU9X5J1-F1
#
_cell.length_a   1.000
_cell.length_b   1.000
_cell.length_c   1.000
_cell.angle_alpha   90.00
_cell.angle_beta   90.00
_cell.angle_gamma   90.00
#
_symmetry.space_group_name_H-M   'P 1'
#
loop_
_entity.id
_entity.type
_entity.pdbx_description
1 polymer ?
#
loop_
_entity_poly.entity_id
_entity_poly.type
_entity_poly.pdbx_seq_one_letter_code
_entity_poly.pdbx_strand_id
1 'polypeptide(L)'
;IFKFAAVLGWSSRHPALSCKHILEAGVSKGDGEYWINSEKNGSSLKVFCDMTTDGGGWLLIYNVIAGGTVPPTSLTIEKTYAGVSRYSSNRMVLSPDGMRELRSRISFTQLRFHCRKQQHGRTFHVKTAANSSGEAVVRFFGGDTDVFPKACGSFEKLKGDNSVLASRCAEWGRENGAYHVGKWGHEGHKELYIFSAFIKDHHHWATSPVHHRWECDDNRKDLTRGDFWKIYVR
;
A
#
# COMPACT_ATOMS: atom_id res chain seq x y z
N ILE A 1 35.58 -1.76 -27.63
CA ILE A 1 34.09 -1.69 -27.65
C ILE A 1 33.61 -1.97 -26.23
N PHE A 2 33.24 -0.94 -25.46
CA PHE A 2 32.59 -1.15 -24.18
C PHE A 2 31.19 -1.71 -24.44
N LYS A 3 30.98 -3.00 -24.18
CA LYS A 3 29.62 -3.55 -24.08
C LYS A 3 29.02 -2.94 -22.82
N PHE A 4 28.08 -2.01 -22.97
CA PHE A 4 27.20 -1.65 -21.85
C PHE A 4 26.47 -2.92 -21.43
N ALA A 5 26.80 -3.45 -20.25
CA ALA A 5 26.03 -4.52 -19.65
C ALA A 5 24.60 -4.01 -19.46
N ALA A 6 23.62 -4.82 -19.87
CA ALA A 6 22.23 -4.42 -19.72
C ALA A 6 21.85 -4.37 -18.22
N VAL A 7 21.32 -3.23 -17.79
CA VAL A 7 21.02 -3.00 -16.38
C VAL A 7 19.62 -3.52 -16.05
N LEU A 8 19.57 -4.40 -15.05
CA LEU A 8 18.34 -5.01 -14.55
C LEU A 8 17.34 -3.94 -14.07
N GLY A 9 16.09 -4.07 -14.50
CA GLY A 9 14.98 -3.19 -14.13
C GLY A 9 14.95 -1.83 -14.82
N TRP A 10 15.94 -1.49 -15.65
CA TRP A 10 15.99 -0.17 -16.29
C TRP A 10 15.24 -0.11 -17.62
N SER A 11 14.94 -1.25 -18.23
CA SER A 11 14.22 -1.33 -19.51
C SER A 11 13.30 -2.54 -19.57
N SER A 12 12.27 -2.47 -20.42
CA SER A 12 11.35 -3.59 -20.67
C SER A 12 12.03 -4.85 -21.20
N ARG A 13 13.23 -4.73 -21.80
CA ARG A 13 14.05 -5.84 -22.31
C ARG A 13 14.83 -6.57 -21.21
N HIS A 14 15.04 -5.92 -20.07
CA HIS A 14 15.77 -6.46 -18.94
C HIS A 14 15.00 -6.17 -17.64
N PRO A 15 13.76 -6.65 -17.52
CA PRO A 15 12.96 -6.40 -16.34
C PRO A 15 13.54 -7.15 -15.13
N ALA A 16 13.34 -6.62 -13.93
CA ALA A 16 13.66 -7.32 -12.69
C ALA A 16 12.48 -8.17 -12.21
N LEU A 17 12.67 -8.98 -11.17
CA LEU A 17 11.55 -9.74 -10.58
C LEU A 17 10.66 -8.85 -9.70
N SER A 18 11.24 -7.85 -9.03
CA SER A 18 10.56 -6.93 -8.14
C SER A 18 11.42 -5.67 -7.91
N CYS A 19 10.84 -4.64 -7.29
CA CYS A 19 11.61 -3.47 -6.83
C CYS A 19 12.73 -3.88 -5.86
N LYS A 20 12.47 -4.85 -4.98
CA LYS A 20 13.47 -5.39 -4.05
C LYS A 20 14.63 -6.07 -4.78
N HIS A 21 14.36 -6.85 -5.83
CA HIS A 21 15.42 -7.48 -6.63
C HIS A 21 16.33 -6.44 -7.29
N ILE A 22 15.79 -5.31 -7.78
CA ILE A 22 16.59 -4.20 -8.34
C ILE A 22 17.52 -3.61 -7.29
N LEU A 23 16.98 -3.38 -6.09
CA LEU A 23 17.72 -2.81 -4.98
C LEU A 23 18.85 -3.76 -4.54
N GLU A 24 18.55 -5.03 -4.33
CA GLU A 24 19.52 -6.06 -3.91
C GLU A 24 20.62 -6.30 -4.96
N ALA A 25 20.29 -6.13 -6.23
CA ALA A 25 21.27 -6.18 -7.32
C ALA A 25 22.22 -4.96 -7.36
N GLY A 26 22.01 -3.94 -6.52
CA GLY A 26 22.87 -2.75 -6.45
C GLY A 26 22.75 -1.81 -7.65
N VAL A 27 21.67 -1.93 -8.44
CA VAL A 27 21.45 -1.16 -9.67
C VAL A 27 20.32 -0.14 -9.55
N SER A 28 19.91 0.18 -8.32
CA SER A 28 18.96 1.27 -8.05
C SER A 28 19.52 2.62 -8.51
N LYS A 29 18.68 3.40 -9.20
CA LYS A 29 18.91 4.82 -9.56
C LYS A 29 18.08 5.78 -8.69
N GLY A 30 17.62 5.33 -7.52
CA GLY A 30 16.73 6.08 -6.62
C GLY A 30 15.24 5.80 -6.86
N ASP A 31 14.36 6.57 -6.23
CA ASP A 31 12.91 6.42 -6.37
C ASP A 31 12.46 6.74 -7.79
N GLY A 32 11.53 5.95 -8.33
CA GLY A 32 10.94 6.26 -9.64
C GLY A 32 10.55 5.03 -10.46
N GLU A 33 10.59 5.20 -11.77
CA GLU A 33 10.13 4.20 -12.72
C GLU A 33 11.18 3.12 -12.99
N TYR A 34 10.72 1.88 -12.89
CA TYR A 34 11.46 0.67 -13.22
C TYR A 34 10.58 -0.31 -13.99
N TRP A 35 11.20 -1.36 -14.52
CA TRP A 35 10.54 -2.45 -15.23
C TRP A 35 10.65 -3.74 -14.42
N ILE A 36 9.53 -4.37 -14.14
CA ILE A 36 9.47 -5.69 -13.49
C ILE A 36 8.76 -6.71 -14.37
N ASN A 37 9.11 -7.96 -14.21
CA ASN A 37 8.45 -9.11 -14.80
C ASN A 37 8.57 -10.26 -13.82
N SER A 38 7.51 -10.50 -13.06
CA SER A 38 7.42 -11.59 -12.10
C SER A 38 7.06 -12.93 -12.76
N GLU A 39 6.90 -12.96 -14.08
CA GLU A 39 6.64 -14.17 -14.86
C GLU A 39 7.81 -14.43 -15.81
N LYS A 40 8.27 -15.68 -15.91
CA LYS A 40 9.37 -16.02 -16.84
C LYS A 40 9.04 -15.72 -18.32
N ASN A 41 7.74 -15.69 -18.68
CA ASN A 41 7.24 -15.45 -20.04
C ASN A 41 6.19 -14.31 -20.12
N GLY A 42 5.97 -13.57 -19.04
CA GLY A 42 4.97 -12.49 -19.00
C GLY A 42 5.48 -11.21 -19.65
N SER A 43 4.57 -10.25 -19.88
CA SER A 43 4.93 -8.92 -20.36
C SER A 43 5.56 -8.09 -19.25
N SER A 44 6.67 -7.42 -19.55
CA SER A 44 7.31 -6.49 -18.62
C SER A 44 6.37 -5.33 -18.27
N LEU A 45 6.21 -5.09 -16.97
CA LEU A 45 5.40 -4.01 -16.41
C LEU A 45 6.31 -2.85 -16.02
N LYS A 46 5.97 -1.64 -16.45
CA LYS A 46 6.55 -0.43 -15.89
C LYS A 46 5.85 -0.12 -14.57
N VAL A 47 6.61 0.09 -13.50
CA VAL A 47 6.12 0.28 -12.15
C VAL A 47 6.85 1.41 -11.43
N PHE A 48 6.26 1.89 -10.34
CA PHE A 48 6.93 2.83 -9.44
C PHE A 48 7.55 2.08 -8.25
N CYS A 49 8.84 2.25 -8.06
CA CYS A 49 9.57 1.75 -6.91
C CYS A 49 10.04 2.90 -6.01
N ASP A 50 9.80 2.78 -4.71
CA ASP A 50 10.49 3.56 -3.69
C ASP A 50 11.71 2.77 -3.21
N MET A 51 12.88 3.30 -3.55
CA MET A 51 14.20 2.70 -3.34
C MET A 51 14.96 3.34 -2.17
N THR A 52 14.36 4.28 -1.45
CA THR A 52 15.06 5.06 -0.42
C THR A 52 14.45 4.92 0.97
N THR A 53 13.14 4.86 1.08
CA THR A 53 12.46 4.90 2.39
C THR A 53 12.59 3.56 3.10
N ASP A 54 13.02 3.58 4.36
CA ASP A 54 13.21 2.36 5.18
C ASP A 54 14.08 1.30 4.48
N GLY A 55 15.14 1.73 3.80
CA GLY A 55 16.02 0.84 3.04
C GLY A 55 15.51 0.47 1.65
N GLY A 56 14.36 0.97 1.19
CA GLY A 56 13.94 0.88 -0.21
C GLY A 56 13.41 -0.49 -0.66
N GLY A 57 13.24 -0.66 -1.98
CA GLY A 57 12.77 -1.91 -2.60
C GLY A 57 11.25 -2.06 -2.59
N TRP A 58 10.52 -0.98 -2.34
CA TRP A 58 9.07 -0.94 -2.20
C TRP A 58 8.38 -0.77 -3.54
N LEU A 59 7.49 -1.69 -3.91
CA LEU A 59 6.60 -1.57 -5.07
C LEU A 59 5.31 -0.84 -4.67
N LEU A 60 4.94 0.20 -5.41
CA LEU A 60 3.68 0.93 -5.22
C LEU A 60 2.48 0.14 -5.76
N ILE A 61 1.51 -0.18 -4.89
CA ILE A 61 0.33 -1.01 -5.21
C ILE A 61 -1.00 -0.27 -5.02
N TYR A 62 -0.93 0.92 -4.46
CA TYR A 62 -2.07 1.79 -4.19
C TYR A 62 -1.55 3.21 -4.29
N ASN A 63 -2.12 4.01 -5.18
CA ASN A 63 -1.72 5.40 -5.36
C ASN A 63 -2.96 6.26 -5.63
N VAL A 64 -3.40 6.95 -4.60
CA VAL A 64 -4.51 7.90 -4.66
C VAL A 64 -3.99 9.27 -4.26
N ILE A 65 -4.14 10.26 -5.14
CA ILE A 65 -3.72 11.64 -4.88
C ILE A 65 -4.87 12.59 -5.24
N ALA A 66 -5.24 13.45 -4.30
CA ALA A 66 -6.25 14.47 -4.50
C ALA A 66 -5.74 15.57 -5.45
N GLY A 67 -6.43 15.78 -6.57
CA GLY A 67 -6.11 16.85 -7.53
C GLY A 67 -6.56 18.25 -7.08
N GLY A 68 -7.37 18.33 -6.02
CA GLY A 68 -7.98 19.55 -5.53
C GLY A 68 -8.93 19.25 -4.36
N THR A 69 -9.88 20.15 -4.13
CA THR A 69 -10.86 20.06 -3.04
C THR A 69 -12.07 19.19 -3.35
N VAL A 70 -12.30 18.88 -4.63
CA VAL A 70 -13.39 18.03 -5.08
C VAL A 70 -12.92 16.57 -5.07
N PRO A 71 -13.57 15.68 -4.29
CA PRO A 71 -13.18 14.29 -4.27
C PRO A 71 -13.41 13.56 -5.60
N PRO A 72 -12.52 12.61 -5.96
CA PRO A 72 -12.75 11.74 -7.10
C PRO A 72 -14.08 10.99 -7.01
N THR A 73 -14.77 10.84 -8.13
CA THR A 73 -16.03 10.07 -8.22
C THR A 73 -15.79 8.57 -8.41
N SER A 74 -14.57 8.16 -8.76
CA SER A 74 -14.21 6.76 -8.97
C SER A 74 -12.74 6.49 -8.62
N LEU A 75 -12.47 5.21 -8.33
CA LEU A 75 -11.13 4.64 -8.27
C LEU A 75 -10.90 3.72 -9.47
N THR A 76 -9.65 3.58 -9.87
CA THR A 76 -9.19 2.57 -10.81
C THR A 76 -8.87 1.30 -10.03
N ILE A 77 -9.90 0.48 -9.81
CA ILE A 77 -9.80 -0.79 -9.08
C ILE A 77 -9.26 -1.87 -10.03
N GLU A 78 -8.02 -2.27 -9.80
CA GLU A 78 -7.34 -3.24 -10.63
C GLU A 78 -7.46 -4.64 -10.02
N LYS A 79 -7.99 -5.58 -10.80
CA LYS A 79 -8.26 -6.96 -10.37
C LYS A 79 -7.08 -7.91 -10.51
N THR A 80 -6.02 -7.46 -11.18
CA THR A 80 -4.81 -8.24 -11.43
C THR A 80 -3.57 -7.48 -10.98
N TYR A 81 -2.49 -8.20 -10.70
CA TYR A 81 -1.24 -7.56 -10.29
C TYR A 81 -0.69 -6.62 -11.37
N ALA A 82 -0.98 -6.87 -12.65
CA ALA A 82 -0.54 -6.03 -13.77
C ALA A 82 -1.03 -4.56 -13.66
N GLY A 83 -2.12 -4.34 -12.93
CA GLY A 83 -2.67 -3.02 -12.66
C GLY A 83 -1.75 -2.07 -11.90
N VAL A 84 -0.71 -2.58 -11.21
CA VAL A 84 0.32 -1.73 -10.57
C VAL A 84 1.03 -0.81 -11.58
N SER A 85 0.98 -1.15 -12.88
CA SER A 85 1.49 -0.29 -13.96
C SER A 85 0.67 0.98 -14.22
N ARG A 86 -0.55 1.08 -13.67
CA ARG A 86 -1.42 2.26 -13.78
C ARG A 86 -1.21 3.29 -12.68
N TYR A 87 -0.08 3.22 -11.96
CA TYR A 87 0.23 4.14 -10.85
C TYR A 87 0.08 5.62 -11.22
N SER A 88 0.39 6.01 -12.46
CA SER A 88 0.31 7.40 -12.95
C SER A 88 -1.12 7.96 -13.03
N SER A 89 -2.15 7.12 -12.94
CA SER A 89 -3.54 7.56 -12.88
C SER A 89 -3.88 8.34 -11.60
N ASN A 90 -3.04 8.22 -10.56
CA ASN A 90 -3.26 8.80 -9.22
C ASN A 90 -4.61 8.39 -8.58
N ARG A 91 -5.20 7.29 -9.05
CA ARG A 91 -6.45 6.69 -8.54
C ARG A 91 -6.39 5.17 -8.50
N MET A 92 -5.20 4.59 -8.61
CA MET A 92 -5.00 3.16 -8.74
C MET A 92 -5.05 2.48 -7.37
N VAL A 93 -5.83 1.41 -7.28
CA VAL A 93 -5.92 0.55 -6.08
C VAL A 93 -6.05 -0.90 -6.54
N LEU A 94 -5.25 -1.81 -5.97
CA LEU A 94 -5.46 -3.24 -6.16
C LEU A 94 -6.70 -3.73 -5.39
N SER A 95 -7.51 -4.57 -6.03
CA SER A 95 -8.59 -5.33 -5.37
C SER A 95 -8.02 -6.49 -4.52
N PRO A 96 -8.85 -7.16 -3.70
CA PRO A 96 -8.45 -8.38 -3.02
C PRO A 96 -7.92 -9.47 -3.98
N ASP A 97 -8.50 -9.59 -5.18
CA ASP A 97 -8.02 -10.53 -6.20
C ASP A 97 -6.65 -10.10 -6.76
N GLY A 98 -6.47 -8.81 -7.03
CA GLY A 98 -5.19 -8.26 -7.49
C GLY A 98 -4.09 -8.44 -6.45
N MET A 99 -4.41 -8.29 -5.17
CA MET A 99 -3.49 -8.55 -4.05
C MET A 99 -3.14 -10.03 -3.93
N ARG A 100 -4.11 -10.93 -4.05
CA ARG A 100 -3.89 -12.39 -4.03
C ARG A 100 -3.01 -12.84 -5.19
N GLU A 101 -3.29 -12.33 -6.40
CA GLU A 101 -2.44 -12.60 -7.53
C GLU A 101 -1.03 -12.05 -7.29
N LEU A 102 -0.89 -10.79 -6.88
CA LEU A 102 0.40 -10.18 -6.57
C LEU A 102 1.21 -11.01 -5.57
N ARG A 103 0.58 -11.50 -4.49
CA ARG A 103 1.21 -12.36 -3.48
C ARG A 103 1.78 -13.65 -4.07
N SER A 104 1.10 -14.24 -5.05
CA SER A 104 1.56 -15.45 -5.74
C SER A 104 2.70 -15.20 -6.74
N ARG A 105 2.84 -13.96 -7.23
CA ARG A 105 3.86 -13.58 -8.24
C ARG A 105 5.11 -12.99 -7.60
N ILE A 106 4.90 -12.17 -6.58
CA ILE A 106 5.93 -11.44 -5.85
C ILE A 106 5.71 -11.83 -4.39
N SER A 107 6.57 -12.70 -3.86
CA SER A 107 6.52 -13.20 -2.48
C SER A 107 6.90 -12.13 -1.47
N PHE A 108 6.21 -10.98 -1.47
CA PHE A 108 6.42 -9.89 -0.54
C PHE A 108 6.13 -10.31 0.89
N THR A 109 6.83 -9.71 1.84
CA THR A 109 6.79 -10.05 3.27
C THR A 109 6.48 -8.82 4.13
N GLN A 110 6.37 -7.65 3.51
CA GLN A 110 5.98 -6.43 4.19
C GLN A 110 4.97 -5.61 3.39
N LEU A 111 4.08 -4.95 4.12
CA LEU A 111 3.21 -3.88 3.64
C LEU A 111 3.62 -2.57 4.28
N ARG A 112 3.45 -1.46 3.56
CA ARG A 112 3.67 -0.12 4.08
C ARG A 112 2.55 0.81 3.67
N PHE A 113 1.89 1.39 4.66
CA PHE A 113 0.80 2.34 4.50
C PHE A 113 1.33 3.75 4.74
N HIS A 114 1.02 4.67 3.84
CA HIS A 114 1.44 6.06 3.94
C HIS A 114 0.33 6.98 3.41
N CYS A 115 -0.26 7.78 4.30
CA CYS A 115 -1.16 8.84 3.88
C CYS A 115 -0.86 10.14 4.62
N ARG A 116 -1.26 11.27 4.02
CA ARG A 116 -1.23 12.59 4.64
C ARG A 116 -2.32 13.47 4.05
N LYS A 117 -3.00 14.20 4.93
CA LYS A 117 -3.83 15.36 4.55
C LYS A 117 -3.15 16.64 5.02
N GLN A 118 -2.96 17.61 4.12
CA GLN A 118 -2.22 18.84 4.41
C GLN A 118 -2.90 19.66 5.50
N GLN A 119 -4.23 19.80 5.42
CA GLN A 119 -5.02 20.62 6.33
C GLN A 119 -4.95 20.18 7.81
N HIS A 120 -4.80 18.89 8.07
CA HIS A 120 -4.69 18.35 9.44
C HIS A 120 -3.26 18.18 9.92
N GLY A 121 -2.28 18.23 9.01
CA GLY A 121 -0.86 18.07 9.33
C GLY A 121 -0.46 16.67 9.85
N ARG A 122 -1.40 15.73 9.92
CA ARG A 122 -1.17 14.35 10.37
C ARG A 122 -0.79 13.44 9.23
N THR A 123 0.16 12.57 9.52
CA THR A 123 0.72 11.57 8.64
C THR A 123 0.63 10.23 9.33
N PHE A 124 -0.10 9.31 8.70
CA PHE A 124 -0.08 7.89 9.04
C PHE A 124 0.94 7.22 8.13
N HIS A 125 2.06 6.80 8.69
CA HIS A 125 3.15 6.18 7.95
C HIS A 125 3.71 5.00 8.74
N VAL A 126 3.25 3.80 8.40
CA VAL A 126 3.63 2.56 9.11
C VAL A 126 4.02 1.47 8.12
N LYS A 127 4.88 0.55 8.54
CA LYS A 127 5.13 -0.72 7.84
C LYS A 127 4.82 -1.89 8.74
N THR A 128 4.52 -3.05 8.18
CA THR A 128 4.41 -4.29 8.96
C THR A 128 5.78 -4.65 9.56
N ALA A 129 5.76 -5.10 10.81
CA ALA A 129 6.96 -5.49 11.55
C ALA A 129 7.55 -6.78 10.95
N ALA A 130 8.87 -6.96 11.05
CA ALA A 130 9.54 -8.18 10.61
C ALA A 130 9.40 -9.33 11.63
N ASN A 131 8.15 -9.68 11.96
CA ASN A 131 7.81 -10.72 12.93
C ASN A 131 6.53 -11.47 12.50
N SER A 132 6.12 -12.48 13.27
CA SER A 132 4.93 -13.28 12.97
C SER A 132 3.63 -12.48 12.97
N SER A 133 3.56 -11.39 13.76
CA SER A 133 2.37 -10.52 13.77
C SER A 133 2.28 -9.67 12.52
N GLY A 134 3.42 -9.17 12.01
CA GLY A 134 3.47 -8.48 10.72
C GLY A 134 3.18 -9.40 9.54
N GLU A 135 3.69 -10.64 9.56
CA GLU A 135 3.36 -11.65 8.55
C GLU A 135 1.86 -11.96 8.55
N ALA A 136 1.20 -12.00 9.71
CA ALA A 136 -0.25 -12.19 9.77
C ALA A 136 -1.02 -11.09 9.01
N VAL A 137 -0.53 -9.85 9.04
CA VAL A 137 -1.09 -8.72 8.26
C VAL A 137 -0.89 -8.92 6.77
N VAL A 138 0.30 -9.34 6.36
CA VAL A 138 0.63 -9.63 4.95
C VAL A 138 -0.23 -10.77 4.41
N ARG A 139 -0.41 -11.84 5.18
CA ARG A 139 -1.28 -12.97 4.84
C ARG A 139 -2.74 -12.55 4.70
N PHE A 140 -3.24 -11.73 5.61
CA PHE A 140 -4.61 -11.23 5.58
C PHE A 140 -4.88 -10.39 4.31
N PHE A 141 -4.08 -9.34 4.07
CA PHE A 141 -4.26 -8.49 2.89
C PHE A 141 -3.79 -9.14 1.57
N GLY A 142 -2.93 -10.15 1.64
CA GLY A 142 -2.57 -11.02 0.52
C GLY A 142 -3.61 -12.09 0.20
N GLY A 143 -4.65 -12.24 1.02
CA GLY A 143 -5.74 -13.19 0.80
C GLY A 143 -5.44 -14.63 1.22
N ASP A 144 -4.32 -14.89 1.91
CA ASP A 144 -3.96 -16.23 2.41
C ASP A 144 -4.85 -16.69 3.58
N THR A 145 -5.55 -15.75 4.22
CA THR A 145 -6.45 -16.02 5.34
C THR A 145 -7.50 -14.92 5.48
N ASP A 146 -8.68 -15.27 5.99
CA ASP A 146 -9.73 -14.32 6.39
C ASP A 146 -9.67 -13.99 7.90
N VAL A 147 -8.67 -14.50 8.63
CA VAL A 147 -8.50 -14.20 10.05
C VAL A 147 -7.95 -12.78 10.22
N PHE A 148 -8.71 -11.92 10.90
CA PHE A 148 -8.31 -10.55 11.20
C PHE A 148 -7.09 -10.53 12.15
N PRO A 149 -5.95 -9.96 11.72
CA PRO A 149 -4.72 -9.98 12.50
C PRO A 149 -4.72 -8.91 13.59
N LYS A 150 -4.04 -9.17 14.71
CA LYS A 150 -3.84 -8.18 15.77
C LYS A 150 -3.15 -6.93 15.23
N ALA A 151 -3.61 -5.76 15.65
CA ALA A 151 -3.04 -4.49 15.23
C ALA A 151 -1.76 -4.16 16.01
N CYS A 152 -1.80 -4.11 17.35
CA CYS A 152 -0.62 -3.80 18.14
C CYS A 152 0.47 -4.87 18.00
N GLY A 153 1.73 -4.43 17.84
CA GLY A 153 2.89 -5.30 17.64
C GLY A 153 3.06 -5.85 16.21
N SER A 154 2.11 -5.60 15.31
CA SER A 154 2.17 -6.04 13.91
C SER A 154 2.80 -5.03 12.95
N PHE A 155 3.03 -3.79 13.40
CA PHE A 155 3.58 -2.71 12.59
C PHE A 155 4.54 -1.83 13.37
N GLU A 156 5.37 -1.11 12.63
CA GLU A 156 6.33 -0.11 13.10
C GLU A 156 5.98 1.26 12.50
N LYS A 157 6.06 2.31 13.31
CA LYS A 157 5.96 3.70 12.83
C LYS A 157 7.23 4.07 12.08
N LEU A 158 7.07 4.67 10.91
CA LEU A 158 8.19 5.18 10.11
C LEU A 158 8.45 6.66 10.38
N LYS A 159 9.62 7.13 9.92
CA LYS A 159 10.02 8.53 10.06
C LYS A 159 8.92 9.46 9.52
N GLY A 160 8.50 10.40 10.35
CA GLY A 160 7.46 11.39 10.04
C GLY A 160 6.04 10.98 10.40
N ASP A 161 5.81 9.74 10.89
CA ASP A 161 4.52 9.38 11.47
C ASP A 161 4.26 10.20 12.74
N ASN A 162 3.06 10.79 12.80
CA ASN A 162 2.54 11.48 13.98
C ASN A 162 1.05 11.15 14.18
N SER A 163 0.65 9.96 13.73
CA SER A 163 -0.75 9.58 13.65
C SER A 163 -1.33 9.13 15.00
N VAL A 164 -2.61 9.42 15.18
CA VAL A 164 -3.39 8.93 16.33
C VAL A 164 -3.74 7.46 16.13
N LEU A 165 -4.11 7.05 14.91
CA LEU A 165 -4.35 5.67 14.50
C LEU A 165 -3.23 4.76 14.99
N ALA A 166 -1.99 5.02 14.61
CA ALA A 166 -0.85 4.17 14.97
C ALA A 166 -0.54 4.17 16.47
N SER A 167 -1.02 5.18 17.22
CA SER A 167 -0.85 5.29 18.67
C SER A 167 -1.95 4.56 19.46
N ARG A 168 -3.08 4.22 18.81
CA ARG A 168 -4.27 3.60 19.43
C ARG A 168 -4.64 2.28 18.76
N CYS A 169 -3.64 1.47 18.40
CA CYS A 169 -3.82 0.18 17.72
C CYS A 169 -4.75 -0.79 18.47
N ALA A 170 -4.84 -0.70 19.79
CA ALA A 170 -5.69 -1.57 20.61
C ALA A 170 -7.18 -1.34 20.36
N GLU A 171 -7.55 -0.20 19.77
CA GLU A 171 -8.93 0.19 19.51
C GLU A 171 -9.36 -0.03 18.07
N TRP A 172 -8.51 -0.69 17.27
CA TRP A 172 -8.78 -0.89 15.87
C TRP A 172 -9.81 -2.00 15.63
N GLY A 173 -10.54 -1.84 14.53
CA GLY A 173 -11.21 -2.96 13.88
C GLY A 173 -12.63 -3.25 14.35
N ARG A 174 -13.27 -4.14 13.60
CA ARG A 174 -14.56 -4.73 13.94
C ARG A 174 -14.62 -6.20 13.54
N GLU A 175 -15.04 -7.05 14.46
CA GLU A 175 -15.17 -8.50 14.26
C GLU A 175 -16.30 -9.04 15.13
N ASN A 176 -17.12 -9.93 14.59
CA ASN A 176 -18.26 -10.57 15.28
C ASN A 176 -19.23 -9.56 15.90
N GLY A 177 -19.55 -8.49 15.18
CA GLY A 177 -20.43 -7.41 15.65
C GLY A 177 -19.81 -6.43 16.65
N ALA A 178 -18.61 -6.69 17.16
CA ALA A 178 -17.94 -5.84 18.15
C ALA A 178 -16.90 -4.92 17.50
N TYR A 179 -16.84 -3.68 17.96
CA TYR A 179 -15.78 -2.71 17.60
C TYR A 179 -14.68 -2.68 18.65
N HIS A 180 -13.55 -2.03 18.33
CA HIS A 180 -12.41 -1.88 19.24
C HIS A 180 -11.79 -3.21 19.66
N VAL A 181 -11.70 -4.14 18.70
CA VAL A 181 -11.22 -5.51 18.91
C VAL A 181 -9.68 -5.63 18.84
N GLY A 182 -8.97 -4.52 18.61
CA GLY A 182 -7.52 -4.47 18.50
C GLY A 182 -6.97 -5.20 17.28
N LYS A 183 -7.72 -5.19 16.17
CA LYS A 183 -7.40 -5.93 14.93
C LYS A 183 -7.47 -5.02 13.71
N TRP A 184 -6.73 -5.39 12.67
CA TRP A 184 -6.89 -4.78 11.34
C TRP A 184 -8.24 -5.16 10.73
N GLY A 185 -8.78 -4.30 9.86
CA GLY A 185 -9.96 -4.62 9.05
C GLY A 185 -11.30 -4.48 9.75
N HIS A 186 -12.36 -4.71 8.97
CA HIS A 186 -13.75 -4.63 9.40
C HIS A 186 -14.54 -5.79 8.77
N GLU A 187 -15.31 -6.52 9.56
CA GLU A 187 -16.20 -7.57 9.04
C GLU A 187 -17.09 -7.08 7.89
N GLY A 188 -17.15 -7.81 6.78
CA GLY A 188 -17.90 -7.38 5.58
C GLY A 188 -17.16 -6.43 4.64
N HIS A 189 -15.93 -6.00 4.97
CA HIS A 189 -15.07 -5.22 4.09
C HIS A 189 -13.69 -5.88 3.96
N LYS A 190 -13.27 -6.18 2.73
CA LYS A 190 -11.97 -6.84 2.45
C LYS A 190 -11.00 -5.95 1.67
N GLU A 191 -11.47 -4.81 1.20
CA GLU A 191 -10.75 -3.95 0.29
C GLU A 191 -9.82 -2.96 1.00
N LEU A 192 -8.66 -2.71 0.41
CA LEU A 192 -7.66 -1.78 0.94
C LEU A 192 -8.12 -0.31 0.96
N TYR A 193 -9.17 0.03 0.21
CA TYR A 193 -9.68 1.39 0.13
C TYR A 193 -10.70 1.74 1.22
N ILE A 194 -11.08 0.78 2.09
CA ILE A 194 -12.05 1.03 3.15
C ILE A 194 -11.77 0.21 4.42
N PHE A 195 -11.66 0.90 5.55
CA PHE A 195 -11.53 0.32 6.89
C PHE A 195 -10.36 -0.65 7.11
N SER A 196 -9.26 -0.52 6.36
CA SER A 196 -8.07 -1.35 6.59
C SER A 196 -7.48 -1.11 7.98
N ALA A 197 -7.38 0.16 8.39
CA ALA A 197 -7.00 0.61 9.73
C ALA A 197 -8.00 1.68 10.18
N PHE A 198 -8.73 1.44 11.27
CA PHE A 198 -9.80 2.35 11.67
C PHE A 198 -10.16 2.20 13.15
N ILE A 199 -10.57 3.30 13.78
CA ILE A 199 -11.15 3.36 15.12
C ILE A 199 -12.55 3.95 14.97
N LYS A 200 -13.57 3.22 15.43
CA LYS A 200 -14.98 3.63 15.32
C LYS A 200 -15.18 5.09 15.72
N ASP A 201 -15.85 5.85 14.85
CA ASP A 201 -16.22 7.26 15.04
C ASP A 201 -15.05 8.26 15.20
N HIS A 202 -13.79 7.81 15.02
CA HIS A 202 -12.61 8.62 15.36
C HIS A 202 -11.67 8.86 14.19
N HIS A 203 -10.85 7.87 13.82
CA HIS A 203 -9.77 8.02 12.85
C HIS A 203 -9.75 6.83 11.93
N HIS A 204 -9.67 7.08 10.63
CA HIS A 204 -9.83 6.05 9.62
C HIS A 204 -8.76 6.16 8.53
N TRP A 205 -8.48 5.02 7.91
CA TRP A 205 -7.92 4.89 6.57
C TRP A 205 -9.07 4.56 5.61
N ALA A 206 -9.41 5.48 4.72
CA ALA A 206 -10.40 5.23 3.67
C ALA A 206 -10.27 6.18 2.47
N THR A 207 -10.40 5.63 1.26
CA THR A 207 -10.66 6.41 0.03
C THR A 207 -11.79 5.74 -0.75
N SER A 208 -13.02 5.86 -0.28
CA SER A 208 -14.17 5.22 -0.92
C SER A 208 -15.08 6.28 -1.56
N PRO A 209 -15.08 6.41 -2.90
CA PRO A 209 -16.03 7.27 -3.60
C PRO A 209 -17.49 6.87 -3.33
N VAL A 210 -17.77 5.56 -3.29
CA VAL A 210 -19.11 5.00 -3.08
C VAL A 210 -19.71 5.43 -1.73
N HIS A 211 -18.88 5.47 -0.69
CA HIS A 211 -19.30 5.88 0.65
C HIS A 211 -18.98 7.36 0.96
N HIS A 212 -18.48 8.12 -0.01
CA HIS A 212 -18.02 9.50 0.14
C HIS A 212 -16.97 9.70 1.26
N ARG A 213 -16.00 8.79 1.37
CA ARG A 213 -14.98 8.76 2.44
C ARG A 213 -13.58 9.06 1.89
N TRP A 214 -12.87 9.97 2.56
CA TRP A 214 -11.55 10.47 2.15
C TRP A 214 -10.69 10.79 3.38
N GLU A 215 -10.43 9.75 4.16
CA GLU A 215 -9.94 9.85 5.53
C GLU A 215 -8.50 9.36 5.61
N CYS A 216 -7.64 10.15 6.24
CA CYS A 216 -6.27 9.79 6.55
C CYS A 216 -5.96 10.17 8.00
N ASP A 217 -6.02 9.19 8.90
CA ASP A 217 -5.93 9.44 10.34
C ASP A 217 -6.87 10.56 10.76
N ASP A 218 -8.13 10.56 10.28
CA ASP A 218 -9.20 11.47 10.66
C ASP A 218 -10.56 10.83 10.34
N ASN A 219 -11.64 11.59 10.54
CA ASN A 219 -13.01 11.22 10.16
C ASN A 219 -13.64 12.27 9.21
N ARG A 220 -12.81 12.98 8.43
CA ARG A 220 -13.27 14.08 7.59
C ARG A 220 -13.02 13.81 6.12
N LYS A 221 -13.98 14.23 5.29
CA LYS A 221 -13.95 14.03 3.82
C LYS A 221 -13.38 15.21 3.02
N ASP A 222 -12.98 16.29 3.71
CA ASP A 222 -12.35 17.45 3.10
C ASP A 222 -11.02 17.06 2.47
N LEU A 223 -10.72 17.66 1.31
CA LEU A 223 -9.53 17.40 0.55
C LEU A 223 -8.84 18.70 0.19
N THR A 224 -7.52 18.64 0.06
CA THR A 224 -6.67 19.67 -0.52
C THR A 224 -5.78 19.05 -1.59
N ARG A 225 -5.36 19.88 -2.55
CA ARG A 225 -4.50 19.40 -3.65
C ARG A 225 -3.21 18.81 -3.07
N GLY A 226 -2.92 17.56 -3.42
CA GLY A 226 -1.73 16.83 -2.99
C GLY A 226 -1.92 15.98 -1.73
N ASP A 227 -3.12 15.95 -1.13
CA ASP A 227 -3.45 14.90 -0.16
C ASP A 227 -3.30 13.54 -0.83
N PHE A 228 -2.75 12.56 -0.11
CA PHE A 228 -2.44 11.27 -0.71
C PHE A 228 -2.64 10.09 0.21
N TRP A 229 -2.85 8.93 -0.41
CA TRP A 229 -2.89 7.60 0.19
C TRP A 229 -2.09 6.66 -0.69
N LYS A 230 -1.09 6.01 -0.10
CA LYS A 230 -0.20 5.09 -0.79
C LYS A 230 0.02 3.83 0.02
N ILE A 231 0.01 2.70 -0.64
CA ILE A 231 0.37 1.40 -0.07
C ILE A 231 1.45 0.80 -0.94
N TYR A 232 2.44 0.21 -0.28
CA TYR A 232 3.57 -0.43 -0.92
C TYR A 232 3.77 -1.86 -0.39
N VAL A 233 4.41 -2.70 -1.19
CA VAL A 233 4.85 -4.06 -0.81
C VAL A 233 6.34 -4.25 -1.03
N ARG A 234 6.97 -5.12 -0.24
CA ARG A 234 8.39 -5.50 -0.36
C ARG A 234 8.65 -6.93 0.09
#